data_AF-A0A2H0P0Q2-F1
#
_entry.id   AF-A0A2H0P0Q2-F1
#
_cell.length_a   1.000
_cell.length_b   1.000
_cell.length_c   1.000
_cell.angle_alpha   90.00
_cell.angle_beta   90.00
_cell.angle_gamma   90.00
#
_symmetry.space_group_name_H-M   'P 1'
#
loop_
_entity.id
_entity.type
_entity.pdbx_description
1 polymer ?
#
loop_
_entity_poly.entity_id
_entity_poly.type
_entity_poly.pdbx_seq_one_letter_code
_entity_poly.pdbx_strand_id
1 'polypeptide(L)' 'MHKDHPDIPVYTAVVDSVLNSKGYIVPGLGDAGDRLFNT' A
#
# COMPACT_ATOMS: atom_id res chain seq x y z
N MET A 1 -2.35 -12.72 1.14
CA MET A 1 -1.08 -12.60 1.88
C MET A 1 -1.14 -13.38 3.19
N HIS A 2 -1.55 -12.86 4.35
CA HIS A 2 -1.59 -13.66 5.59
C HIS A 2 -2.47 -14.93 5.50
N LYS A 3 -3.57 -14.89 4.73
CA LYS A 3 -4.40 -16.08 4.47
C LYS A 3 -3.66 -17.18 3.70
N ASP A 4 -2.80 -16.79 2.76
CA ASP A 4 -2.18 -17.68 1.78
C ASP A 4 -0.73 -18.04 2.17
N HIS A 5 -0.07 -17.16 2.92
CA HIS A 5 1.31 -17.24 3.40
C HIS A 5 1.39 -16.70 4.85
N PRO A 6 0.88 -17.45 5.84
CA PRO A 6 0.83 -17.01 7.24
C PRO A 6 2.20 -16.95 7.92
N ASP A 7 3.21 -17.58 7.35
CA ASP A 7 4.58 -17.71 7.88
C ASP A 7 5.49 -16.53 7.53
N ILE A 8 5.08 -15.68 6.58
CA ILE A 8 5.91 -14.57 6.10
C ILE A 8 5.65 -13.31 6.94
N PRO A 9 6.65 -12.78 7.67
CA PRO A 9 6.50 -11.53 8.39
C PRO A 9 6.45 -10.34 7.41
N VAL A 10 5.52 -9.42 7.64
CA VAL A 10 5.36 -8.19 6.85
C VAL A 10 5.83 -7.00 7.67
N TYR A 11 6.72 -6.20 7.08
CA TYR A 11 7.22 -4.96 7.68
C TYR A 11 6.72 -3.77 6.86
N THR A 12 6.20 -2.75 7.54
CA THR A 12 5.77 -1.50 6.93
C THR A 12 6.12 -0.34 7.85
N ALA A 13 6.36 0.85 7.28
CA ALA A 13 6.58 2.06 8.06
C ALA A 13 5.29 2.55 8.74
N VAL A 14 4.15 2.45 8.05
CA VAL A 14 2.82 2.89 8.52
C VAL A 14 1.74 1.96 7.96
N VAL A 15 0.67 1.76 8.72
CA VAL A 15 -0.57 1.11 8.27
C VAL A 15 -1.66 2.17 8.15
N ASP A 16 -2.19 2.34 6.95
CA ASP A 16 -3.27 3.28 6.64
C ASP A 16 -4.66 2.63 6.78
N SER A 17 -5.70 3.47 6.80
CA SER A 17 -7.03 3.05 7.28
C SER A 17 -7.85 2.28 6.24
N VAL A 18 -7.89 2.78 5.01
CA VAL A 18 -8.81 2.27 3.98
C VAL A 18 -8.22 2.41 2.58
N LEU A 19 -8.82 1.66 1.64
CA LEU A 19 -8.67 1.90 0.22
C LEU A 19 -9.87 2.72 -0.28
N ASN A 20 -9.64 3.63 -1.23
CA ASN A 20 -10.73 4.27 -1.96
C ASN A 20 -11.25 3.37 -3.10
N SER A 21 -12.28 3.83 -3.81
CA SER A 21 -12.92 3.07 -4.90
C SER A 21 -12.00 2.79 -6.10
N LYS A 22 -10.89 3.52 -6.23
CA LYS A 22 -9.87 3.31 -7.27
C LYS A 22 -8.72 2.41 -6.78
N GLY A 23 -8.78 1.93 -5.54
CA GLY A 23 -7.74 1.07 -4.95
C GLY A 23 -6.53 1.82 -4.39
N TYR A 24 -6.56 3.16 -4.29
CA TYR A 24 -5.50 3.89 -3.61
C TYR A 24 -5.67 3.82 -2.09
N ILE A 25 -4.54 3.71 -1.39
CA ILE A 25 -4.46 3.81 0.07
C ILE A 25 -4.78 5.23 0.52
N VAL A 26 -5.59 5.37 1.57
CA VAL A 26 -6.02 6.67 2.14
C VAL A 26 -5.64 6.76 3.63
N PRO A 27 -4.95 7.85 4.07
CA PRO A 27 -4.49 8.99 3.28
C PRO A 27 -3.39 8.64 2.25
N GLY A 28 -2.55 7.64 2.53
CA GLY A 28 -1.55 7.11 1.61
C GLY A 28 -0.63 8.16 0.99
N LEU A 29 -0.09 7.85 -0.19
CA LEU A 29 0.85 8.73 -0.91
C LEU A 29 0.46 9.04 -2.36
N GLY A 30 -0.70 8.55 -2.83
CA GLY A 30 -1.08 8.62 -4.24
C GLY A 30 -0.34 7.58 -5.08
N ASP A 31 0.02 7.93 -6.32
CA ASP A 31 0.80 7.06 -7.20
C ASP A 31 2.29 7.10 -6.82
N ALA A 32 2.84 5.96 -6.41
CA ALA A 32 4.25 5.86 -6.02
C ALA A 32 5.19 6.00 -7.22
N GLY A 33 4.81 5.48 -8.38
CA GLY A 33 5.61 5.46 -9.59
C GLY A 33 5.77 6.87 -10.15
N ASP A 34 4.65 7.56 -10.37
CA ASP A 34 4.67 8.93 -10.91
C ASP A 34 5.41 9.89 -9.98
N ARG A 35 5.29 9.71 -8.66
CA ARG A 35 6.01 10.54 -7.69
C ARG A 35 7.52 10.33 -7.70
N LEU A 36 7.99 9.14 -8.06
CA LEU A 36 9.42 8.81 -8.09
C LEU A 36 10.05 9.10 -9.45
N PHE A 37 9.33 8.86 -10.53
CA PHE A 37 9.88 8.83 -11.89
C PHE A 37 9.27 9.86 -12.85
N ASN A 38 8.25 10.60 -12.41
CA ASN A 38 7.61 11.67 -13.16
C ASN A 38 7.17 11.24 -14.58
N THR A 39 6.50 10.08 -14.65
CA THR A 39 5.97 9.46 -15.87
C THR A 39 4.58 9.97 -16.26
#